data_AF-A0A537CYD0-F1
#
_entry.id   AF-A0A537CYD0-F1
#
_cell.length_a   1.000
_cell.length_b   1.000
_cell.length_c   1.000
_cell.angle_alpha   90.00
_cell.angle_beta   90.00
_cell.angle_gamma   90.00
#
_symmetry.space_group_name_H-M   'P 1'
#
loop_
_entity.id
_entity.type
_entity.pdbx_description
1 polymer ?
#
loop_
_entity_poly.entity_id
_entity_poly.type
_entity_poly.pdbx_seq_one_letter_code
_entity_poly.pdbx_strand_id
1 'polypeptide(L)'
;MRKAIAKSVAALCMIACAQLALGADDGQLKLGLRFDRSLSQAADPYPSVSRTPERLPFIQRESAFDYIVDANHWVFERRAAAMSYDSRERLSPFSPPQRELVAFWSHRLDSIWKTQVFLMKGVAEGSPRWSAGAFAVYPF
;
A
#
# COMPACT_ATOMS: atom_id res chain seq x y z
N MET A 1 3.94 -21.55 1.17
CA MET A 1 2.48 -21.42 0.97
C MET A 1 1.69 -21.05 2.23
N ARG A 2 1.80 -21.77 3.36
CA ARG A 2 1.01 -21.48 4.58
C ARG A 2 1.10 -20.04 5.12
N LYS A 3 2.30 -19.43 5.10
CA LYS A 3 2.49 -18.03 5.55
C LYS A 3 1.76 -16.99 4.67
N ALA A 4 1.62 -17.24 3.37
CA ALA A 4 0.91 -16.33 2.47
C ALA A 4 -0.61 -16.41 2.69
N ILE A 5 -1.14 -17.63 2.86
CA ILE A 5 -2.57 -17.86 3.16
C ILE A 5 -2.97 -17.17 4.47
N ALA A 6 -2.14 -17.28 5.52
CA ALA A 6 -2.41 -16.63 6.80
C ALA A 6 -2.47 -15.09 6.70
N LYS A 7 -1.62 -14.48 5.87
CA LYS A 7 -1.61 -13.02 5.64
C LYS A 7 -2.84 -12.55 4.86
N SER A 8 -3.26 -13.32 3.84
CA SER A 8 -4.50 -13.05 3.09
C SER A 8 -5.74 -13.14 3.97
N VAL A 9 -5.79 -14.12 4.89
CA VAL A 9 -6.91 -14.26 5.85
C VAL A 9 -6.93 -13.10 6.85
N ALA A 10 -5.78 -12.67 7.38
CA ALA A 10 -5.71 -11.53 8.27
C ALA A 10 -6.17 -10.22 7.60
N ALA A 11 -5.79 -10.00 6.34
CA ALA A 11 -6.26 -8.84 5.57
C ALA A 11 -7.77 -8.85 5.35
N LEU A 12 -8.36 -10.01 5.04
CA LEU A 12 -9.82 -10.17 4.92
C LEU A 12 -10.55 -9.91 6.25
N CYS A 13 -10.01 -10.38 7.38
CA CYS A 13 -10.58 -10.10 8.70
C CYS A 13 -10.55 -8.60 9.03
N MET A 14 -9.46 -7.90 8.72
CA MET A 14 -9.35 -6.46 8.97
C MET A 14 -10.40 -5.65 8.16
N ILE A 15 -10.74 -6.10 6.95
CA ILE A 15 -11.78 -5.47 6.13
C ILE A 15 -13.16 -5.71 6.71
N ALA A 16 -13.48 -6.95 7.09
CA ALA A 16 -14.75 -7.25 7.74
C ALA A 16 -14.92 -6.44 9.04
N CYS A 17 -13.84 -6.29 9.83
CA CYS A 17 -13.84 -5.43 11.00
C CYS A 17 -14.01 -3.95 10.65
N ALA A 18 -13.39 -3.46 9.57
CA ALA A 18 -13.56 -2.08 9.11
C ALA A 18 -15.00 -1.81 8.61
N GLN A 19 -15.62 -2.77 7.92
CA GLN A 19 -17.03 -2.71 7.49
C GLN A 19 -17.98 -2.64 8.68
N LEU A 20 -17.74 -3.47 9.70
CA LEU A 20 -18.56 -3.52 10.90
C LEU A 20 -18.38 -2.29 11.80
N ALA A 21 -17.16 -1.77 11.90
CA ALA A 21 -16.85 -0.60 12.74
C ALA A 21 -17.38 0.72 12.16
N LEU A 22 -17.52 0.81 10.83
CA LEU A 22 -17.92 2.04 10.14
C LEU A 22 -19.41 2.14 9.81
N GLY A 23 -20.23 1.14 10.20
CA GLY A 23 -21.69 1.19 10.02
C GLY A 23 -22.09 1.57 8.59
N ALA A 24 -21.65 0.78 7.61
CA ALA A 24 -21.81 1.11 6.20
C ALA A 24 -23.27 0.93 5.73
N ASP A 25 -24.15 1.88 6.05
CA ASP A 25 -25.58 1.79 5.74
C ASP A 25 -25.96 2.38 4.36
N ASP A 26 -25.13 3.26 3.75
CA ASP A 26 -25.62 4.09 2.63
C ASP A 26 -24.84 3.98 1.30
N GLY A 27 -23.99 2.97 1.09
CA GLY A 27 -23.21 2.82 -0.15
C GLY A 27 -22.14 3.90 -0.39
N GLN A 28 -21.95 4.81 0.57
CA GLN A 28 -20.94 5.87 0.56
C GLN A 28 -19.54 5.39 0.98
N LEU A 29 -19.42 4.16 1.50
CA LEU A 29 -18.15 3.52 1.85
C LEU A 29 -17.68 2.59 0.72
N LYS A 30 -16.48 2.83 0.20
CA LYS A 30 -15.77 1.97 -0.75
C LYS A 30 -14.52 1.41 -0.08
N LEU A 31 -14.47 0.09 0.04
CA LEU A 31 -13.30 -0.63 0.52
C LEU A 31 -12.56 -1.27 -0.64
N GLY A 32 -11.23 -1.23 -0.59
CA GLY A 32 -10.36 -1.82 -1.57
C GLY A 32 -9.29 -2.68 -0.90
N LEU A 33 -8.87 -3.70 -1.65
CA LEU A 33 -7.82 -4.61 -1.26
C LEU A 33 -7.00 -4.94 -2.50
N ARG A 34 -5.70 -4.76 -2.41
CA ARG A 34 -4.75 -5.15 -3.45
C ARG A 34 -3.69 -6.04 -2.83
N PHE A 35 -3.40 -7.15 -3.50
CA PHE A 35 -2.27 -8.01 -3.19
C PHE A 35 -1.31 -7.98 -4.36
N ASP A 36 -0.03 -7.83 -4.07
CA ASP A 36 1.05 -8.01 -5.03
C ASP A 36 2.02 -9.06 -4.50
N ARG A 37 2.55 -9.88 -5.40
CA ARG A 37 3.55 -10.89 -5.07
C ARG A 37 4.72 -10.74 -6.01
N SER A 38 5.79 -10.15 -5.51
CA SER A 38 7.06 -10.11 -6.21
C SER A 38 7.76 -11.46 -6.02
N LEU A 39 7.80 -12.28 -7.07
CA LEU A 39 8.57 -13.52 -7.05
C LEU A 39 10.06 -13.20 -7.19
N SER A 40 10.87 -13.86 -6.38
CA SER A 40 12.33 -13.87 -6.54
C SER A 40 12.65 -14.41 -7.94
N GLN A 41 13.23 -13.59 -8.81
CA GLN A 41 13.80 -14.08 -10.05
C GLN A 41 15.06 -14.87 -9.70
N ALA A 42 14.96 -16.20 -9.72
CA ALA A 42 16.13 -17.05 -9.66
C ALA A 42 16.95 -16.77 -10.93
N ALA A 43 18.22 -16.40 -10.75
CA ALA A 43 19.15 -16.40 -11.86
C ALA A 43 19.16 -17.82 -12.47
N ASP A 44 18.90 -17.88 -13.78
CA ASP A 44 18.74 -19.06 -14.62
C ASP A 44 19.80 -20.16 -14.35
N PRO A 45 19.44 -21.46 -14.24
CA PRO A 45 20.40 -22.53 -14.01
C PRO A 45 21.04 -23.05 -15.32
N TYR A 46 21.83 -22.18 -16.00
CA TYR A 46 22.93 -22.47 -16.97
C TYR A 46 22.62 -23.16 -18.34
N PRO A 47 23.55 -23.20 -19.35
CA PRO A 47 24.99 -22.82 -19.34
C PRO A 47 25.61 -22.06 -20.56
N SER A 48 26.88 -21.67 -20.36
CA SER A 48 27.98 -21.51 -21.34
C SER A 48 28.05 -20.25 -22.22
N VAL A 49 28.82 -19.23 -21.77
CA VAL A 49 29.99 -18.72 -22.50
C VAL A 49 30.99 -18.17 -21.48
N SER A 50 32.20 -18.69 -21.52
CA SER A 50 33.38 -18.26 -20.79
C SER A 50 33.82 -16.84 -21.21
N ARG A 51 33.24 -15.82 -20.59
CA ARG A 51 33.91 -14.52 -20.39
C ARG A 51 33.40 -13.98 -19.07
N THR A 52 34.26 -14.04 -18.06
CA THR A 52 34.07 -13.56 -16.70
C THR A 52 33.06 -12.40 -16.63
N PRO A 53 31.79 -12.63 -16.31
CA PRO A 53 30.92 -11.57 -15.87
C PRO A 53 31.09 -11.56 -14.36
N GLU A 54 31.81 -10.56 -13.84
CA GLU A 54 31.72 -10.26 -12.41
C GLU A 54 30.23 -10.20 -12.06
N ARG A 55 29.78 -11.24 -11.35
CA ARG A 55 28.41 -11.40 -10.92
C ARG A 55 28.16 -10.28 -9.94
N LEU A 56 27.66 -9.14 -10.44
CA LEU A 56 27.37 -7.95 -9.65
C LEU A 56 26.62 -8.39 -8.38
N PRO A 57 27.24 -8.39 -7.19
CA PRO A 57 26.64 -8.95 -5.97
C PRO A 57 25.42 -8.18 -5.45
N PHE A 58 24.94 -7.17 -6.17
CA PHE A 58 24.19 -6.08 -5.58
C PHE A 58 22.66 -6.25 -5.58
N ILE A 59 22.08 -7.22 -6.29
CA ILE A 59 20.61 -7.36 -6.35
C ILE A 59 20.18 -8.83 -6.16
N GLN A 60 20.36 -9.34 -4.95
CA GLN A 60 19.61 -10.52 -4.50
C GLN A 60 18.24 -10.06 -3.99
N ARG A 61 17.19 -10.43 -4.72
CA ARG A 61 15.80 -10.07 -4.39
C ARG A 61 15.07 -11.27 -3.80
N GLU A 62 14.59 -11.14 -2.58
CA GLU A 62 13.77 -12.16 -1.92
C GLU A 62 12.33 -12.12 -2.45
N SER A 63 11.61 -13.23 -2.29
CA SER A 63 10.19 -13.25 -2.62
C SER A 63 9.44 -12.40 -1.59
N ALA A 64 8.80 -11.33 -2.02
CA ALA A 64 8.03 -10.45 -1.16
C ALA A 64 6.53 -10.57 -1.46
N PHE A 65 5.74 -10.41 -0.41
CA PHE A 65 4.30 -10.31 -0.49
C PHE A 65 3.88 -8.96 0.06
N ASP A 66 3.20 -8.18 -0.77
CA ASP A 66 2.77 -6.83 -0.45
C ASP A 66 1.24 -6.80 -0.46
N TYR A 67 0.65 -6.05 0.47
CA TYR A 67 -0.79 -5.87 0.49
C TYR A 67 -1.17 -4.45 0.88
N ILE A 68 -2.22 -3.95 0.26
CA ILE A 68 -2.78 -2.63 0.52
C ILE A 68 -4.25 -2.82 0.86
N VAL A 69 -4.68 -2.26 1.98
CA VAL A 69 -6.08 -2.18 2.40
C VAL A 69 -6.48 -0.72 2.37
N ASP A 70 -7.57 -0.38 1.68
CA ASP A 70 -8.09 0.98 1.61
C ASP A 70 -9.57 1.04 2.01
N ALA A 71 -9.95 2.15 2.65
CA ALA A 71 -11.29 2.48 3.06
C ALA A 71 -11.56 3.95 2.70
N ASN A 72 -12.52 4.19 1.82
CA ASN A 72 -12.88 5.52 1.33
C ASN A 72 -14.34 5.78 1.68
N HIS A 73 -14.63 6.87 2.37
CA HIS A 73 -15.97 7.25 2.76
C HIS A 73 -16.31 8.66 2.27
N TRP A 74 -17.39 8.79 1.52
CA TRP A 74 -18.00 10.08 1.26
C TRP A 74 -18.74 10.49 2.54
N VAL A 75 -18.38 11.64 3.12
CA VAL A 75 -18.99 12.13 4.37
C VAL A 75 -20.12 13.10 4.05
N PHE A 76 -19.93 13.90 2.99
CA PHE A 76 -20.91 14.84 2.44
C PHE A 76 -20.71 14.95 0.93
N GLU A 77 -21.65 15.56 0.20
CA GLU A 77 -21.59 15.76 -1.25
C GLU A 77 -20.27 16.38 -1.76
N ARG A 78 -19.60 17.17 -0.90
CA ARG A 78 -18.35 17.85 -1.21
C ARG A 78 -17.14 17.33 -0.43
N ARG A 79 -17.29 16.34 0.47
CA ARG A 79 -16.23 15.90 1.38
C ARG A 79 -16.07 14.39 1.34
N ALA A 80 -14.84 13.92 1.19
CA ALA A 80 -14.50 12.52 1.33
C ALA A 80 -13.30 12.33 2.24
N ALA A 81 -13.43 11.37 3.15
CA ALA A 81 -12.33 10.85 3.95
C ALA A 81 -11.87 9.53 3.35
N ALA A 82 -10.57 9.27 3.38
CA ALA A 82 -10.05 7.97 3.01
C ALA A 82 -8.90 7.58 3.93
N MET A 83 -8.67 6.28 4.04
CA MET A 83 -7.58 5.71 4.82
C MET A 83 -7.04 4.52 4.05
N SER A 84 -5.72 4.40 3.98
CA SER A 84 -5.04 3.27 3.34
C SER A 84 -3.92 2.77 4.23
N TYR A 85 -3.79 1.46 4.33
CA TYR A 85 -2.68 0.79 4.97
C TYR A 85 -1.92 -0.02 3.92
N ASP A 86 -0.69 0.37 3.65
CA ASP A 86 0.24 -0.32 2.75
C ASP A 86 1.25 -1.10 3.59
N SER A 87 1.35 -2.41 3.37
CA SER A 87 2.35 -3.26 4.01
C SER A 87 3.16 -3.97 2.94
N ARG A 88 4.45 -3.64 2.91
CA ARG A 88 5.42 -4.22 1.98
C ARG A 88 6.47 -5.03 2.72
N GLU A 89 6.72 -6.22 2.20
CA GLU A 89 7.74 -7.10 2.75
C GLU A 89 9.14 -6.71 2.30
N ARG A 90 10.14 -7.25 3.00
CA ARG A 90 11.54 -7.00 2.67
C ARG A 90 11.83 -7.58 1.29
N LEU A 91 12.37 -6.75 0.40
CA LEU A 91 12.78 -7.18 -0.94
C LEU A 91 14.23 -7.69 -0.96
N SER A 92 15.03 -7.40 0.07
CA SER A 92 16.40 -7.87 0.21
C SER A 92 16.78 -7.99 1.69
N PRO A 93 17.85 -8.75 2.03
CA PRO A 93 18.34 -8.86 3.41
C PRO A 93 18.68 -7.53 4.07
N PHE A 94 19.00 -6.51 3.27
CA PHE A 94 19.41 -5.18 3.70
C PHE A 94 18.28 -4.14 3.66
N SER A 95 17.12 -4.48 3.07
CA SER A 95 15.96 -3.59 3.04
C SER A 95 15.05 -3.88 4.24
N PRO A 96 14.80 -2.90 5.12
CA PRO A 96 13.79 -3.05 6.16
C PRO A 96 12.39 -3.16 5.53
N PRO A 97 11.41 -3.77 6.24
CA PRO A 97 10.04 -3.86 5.76
C PRO A 97 9.38 -2.48 5.87
N GLN A 98 8.41 -2.21 5.01
CA GLN A 98 7.69 -0.94 5.01
C GLN A 98 6.23 -1.17 5.38
N ARG A 99 5.71 -0.35 6.29
CA ARG A 99 4.32 -0.38 6.72
C ARG A 99 3.87 1.05 6.93
N GLU A 100 2.93 1.49 6.12
CA GLU A 100 2.54 2.89 6.03
C GLU A 100 1.04 3.00 6.16
N LEU A 101 0.62 3.83 7.11
CA LEU A 101 -0.76 4.20 7.27
C LEU A 101 -0.94 5.62 6.78
N VAL A 102 -1.81 5.81 5.78
CA VAL A 102 -2.12 7.11 5.22
C VAL A 102 -3.60 7.40 5.43
N ALA A 103 -3.91 8.59 5.93
CA ALA A 103 -5.24 9.14 5.97
C ALA A 103 -5.31 10.33 5.00
N PHE A 104 -6.41 10.42 4.27
CA PHE A 104 -6.70 11.48 3.34
C PHE A 104 -7.99 12.16 3.73
N TRP A 105 -8.02 13.47 3.57
CA TRP A 105 -9.24 14.26 3.63
C TRP A 105 -9.30 15.12 2.38
N SER A 106 -10.40 15.02 1.64
CA SER A 106 -10.61 15.80 0.44
C SER A 106 -11.88 16.62 0.54
N HIS A 107 -11.79 17.86 0.06
CA HIS A 107 -12.87 18.82 0.04
C HIS A 107 -12.95 19.44 -1.36
N ARG A 108 -14.08 19.23 -2.01
CA ARG A 108 -14.47 19.93 -3.24
C ARG A 108 -15.01 21.30 -2.84
N LEU A 109 -14.22 22.34 -3.05
CA LEU A 109 -14.58 23.72 -2.71
C LEU A 109 -15.69 24.21 -3.65
N ASP A 110 -15.54 23.93 -4.94
CA ASP A 110 -16.49 24.30 -5.98
C ASP A 110 -16.60 23.17 -7.05
N SER A 111 -17.38 23.37 -8.11
CA SER A 111 -17.50 22.42 -9.22
C SER A 111 -16.14 22.06 -9.85
N ILE A 112 -15.19 23.01 -9.82
CA ILE A 112 -13.87 22.88 -10.45
C ILE A 112 -12.75 22.59 -9.43
N TRP A 113 -12.77 23.25 -8.26
CA TRP A 113 -11.65 23.15 -7.30
C TRP A 113 -11.80 21.99 -6.32
N LYS A 114 -10.81 21.08 -6.29
CA LYS A 114 -10.69 20.02 -5.29
C LYS A 114 -9.41 20.20 -4.48
N THR A 115 -9.54 20.29 -3.16
CA THR A 115 -8.39 20.27 -2.23
C THR A 115 -8.31 18.92 -1.56
N GLN A 116 -7.11 18.38 -1.39
CA GLN A 116 -6.87 17.14 -0.67
C GLN A 116 -5.66 17.32 0.25
N VAL A 117 -5.82 16.91 1.50
CA VAL A 117 -4.76 16.82 2.49
C VAL A 117 -4.53 15.37 2.85
N PHE A 118 -3.29 15.02 3.16
CA PHE A 118 -2.92 13.69 3.59
C PHE A 118 -2.00 13.75 4.81
N LEU A 119 -2.12 12.74 5.65
CA LEU A 119 -1.24 12.47 6.78
C LEU A 119 -0.83 11.01 6.71
N MET A 120 0.46 10.76 6.77
CA MET A 120 1.07 9.44 6.72
C MET A 120 1.86 9.19 7.99
N LYS A 121 1.81 7.94 8.46
CA LYS A 121 2.61 7.42 9.57
C LYS A 121 3.23 6.09 9.19
N GLY A 122 4.55 6.00 9.25
CA GLY A 122 5.27 4.75 9.20
C GLY A 122 5.15 3.97 10.50
N VAL A 123 4.89 2.68 10.38
CA VAL A 123 4.74 1.72 11.49
C VAL A 123 5.88 0.69 11.50
N ALA A 124 6.70 0.66 10.44
CA ALA A 124 7.89 -0.19 10.34
C ALA A 124 9.18 0.64 10.27
N GLU A 125 10.29 -0.01 10.57
CA GLU A 125 11.64 0.55 10.60
C GLU A 125 12.06 1.21 9.27
N GLY A 126 11.57 0.68 8.14
CA GLY A 126 11.85 1.21 6.81
C GLY A 126 10.95 2.36 6.35
N SER A 127 9.98 2.78 7.16
CA SER A 127 8.98 3.77 6.80
C SER A 127 9.24 5.11 7.50
N PRO A 128 8.95 6.25 6.85
CA PRO A 128 9.07 7.57 7.48
C PRO A 128 8.21 7.68 8.75
N ARG A 129 8.73 8.27 9.84
CA ARG A 129 8.00 8.36 11.12
C ARG A 129 6.66 9.08 11.00
N TRP A 130 6.61 10.14 10.20
CA TRP A 130 5.41 10.86 9.84
C TRP A 130 5.68 11.67 8.56
N SER A 131 4.65 11.91 7.76
CA SER A 131 4.67 12.83 6.63
C SER A 131 3.28 13.44 6.46
N ALA A 132 3.20 14.69 6.02
CA ALA A 132 1.93 15.33 5.74
C ALA A 132 2.07 16.20 4.50
N GLY A 133 0.98 16.39 3.78
CA GLY A 133 0.97 17.27 2.62
C GLY A 133 -0.44 17.66 2.23
N ALA A 134 -0.51 18.67 1.37
CA ALA A 134 -1.75 19.19 0.83
C ALA A 134 -1.53 19.50 -0.65
N PHE A 135 -2.55 19.26 -1.46
CA PHE A 135 -2.56 19.64 -2.86
C PHE A 135 -3.95 20.09 -3.28
N ALA A 136 -3.99 21.01 -4.25
CA ALA A 136 -5.20 21.45 -4.91
C ALA A 136 -5.14 20.99 -6.36
N VAL A 137 -6.21 20.38 -6.83
CA VAL A 137 -6.38 19.92 -8.20
C VAL A 137 -7.38 20.84 -8.88
N TYR A 138 -6.95 21.41 -10.00
CA TYR A 138 -7.76 22.16 -10.94
C TYR A 138 -7.79 21.38 -12.26
N PRO A 139 -8.89 20.69 -12.59
CA PRO A 139 -9.08 20.08 -13.90
C PRO A 139 -9.41 21.20 -14.90
N PHE A 140 -8.52 21.41 -15.88
CA PHE A 140 -8.74 22.32 -17.01
C PHE A 140 -9.63 21.69 -18.09
#